data_AF-A0A2P5K8V5-F1
#
_entry.id   AF-A0A2P5K8V5-F1
#
_cell.length_a   1.000
_cell.length_b   1.000
_cell.length_c   1.000
_cell.angle_alpha   90.00
_cell.angle_beta   90.00
_cell.angle_gamma   90.00
#
_symmetry.space_group_name_H-M   'P 1'
#
loop_
_entity.id
_entity.type
_entity.pdbx_description
1 polymer ?
#
loop_
_entity_poly.entity_id
_entity_poly.type
_entity_poly.pdbx_seq_one_letter_code
_entity_poly.pdbx_strand_id
1 'polypeptide(L)'
;MSAPISNVRPEPDSVLVYSIDYVQHYRVDSALALETARYCLLDTLGCGLQALSCPAYTKLLGRLEATDYEDEVARNARNPIGHPRRRADGIPLLVDKFRANLARRFADKQRNAIVDVSLDPARLEAMPSTSMSICT
;
A
#
# COMPACT_ATOMS: atom_id res chain seq x y z
N MET A 1 30.48 29.18 34.82
CA MET A 1 30.96 29.58 33.48
C MET A 1 30.63 28.45 32.53
N SER A 2 29.75 28.65 31.55
CA SER A 2 29.41 27.61 30.56
C SER A 2 30.54 27.49 29.52
N ALA A 3 30.83 26.27 29.11
CA ALA A 3 31.84 25.99 28.09
C ALA A 3 31.43 26.60 26.73
N PRO A 4 32.40 27.04 25.91
CA PRO A 4 32.13 27.57 24.58
C PRO A 4 31.52 26.48 23.69
N ILE A 5 30.43 26.81 22.99
CA ILE A 5 29.77 25.91 22.04
C ILE A 5 30.65 25.83 20.77
N SER A 6 31.07 24.62 20.41
CA SER A 6 31.81 24.36 19.18
C SER A 6 30.90 24.49 17.96
N ASN A 7 31.34 25.21 16.92
CA ASN A 7 30.63 25.34 15.65
C ASN A 7 31.04 24.26 14.62
N VAL A 8 31.76 23.21 15.07
CA VAL A 8 32.10 22.06 14.23
C VAL A 8 30.90 21.13 14.19
N ARG A 9 30.41 20.81 12.98
CA ARG A 9 29.32 19.84 12.81
C ARG A 9 29.79 18.48 13.32
N PRO A 10 29.10 17.86 14.29
CA PRO A 10 29.45 16.52 14.75
C PRO A 10 29.16 15.49 13.67
N GLU A 11 29.85 14.37 13.74
CA GLU A 11 29.57 13.23 12.88
C GLU A 11 28.12 12.74 13.09
N PRO A 12 27.45 12.23 12.03
CA PRO A 12 26.12 11.66 12.15
C PRO A 12 26.08 10.46 13.12
N ASP A 13 24.93 10.27 13.76
CA ASP A 13 24.71 9.12 14.64
C ASP A 13 24.86 7.82 13.86
N SER A 14 25.60 6.88 14.44
CA SER A 14 25.76 5.51 13.96
C SER A 14 24.46 4.80 13.55
N VAL A 15 23.34 5.04 14.24
CA VAL A 15 22.02 4.46 13.91
C VAL A 15 21.50 5.02 12.59
N LEU A 16 21.71 6.30 12.34
CA LEU A 16 21.31 6.95 11.09
C LEU A 16 22.18 6.47 9.93
N VAL A 17 23.50 6.38 10.13
CA VAL A 17 24.44 5.87 9.13
C VAL A 17 24.04 4.44 8.72
N TYR A 18 23.87 3.55 9.71
CA TYR A 18 23.45 2.16 9.44
C TYR A 18 22.11 2.06 8.69
N SER A 19 21.12 2.87 9.08
CA SER A 19 19.80 2.86 8.42
C SER A 19 19.90 3.29 6.96
N ILE A 20 20.71 4.33 6.68
CA ILE A 20 20.92 4.82 5.32
C ILE A 20 21.68 3.79 4.51
N ASP A 21 22.74 3.18 5.06
CA ASP A 21 23.52 2.14 4.38
C ASP A 21 22.63 0.94 4.00
N TYR A 22 21.76 0.51 4.91
CA TYR A 22 20.77 -0.53 4.62
C TYR A 22 19.85 -0.10 3.46
N VAL A 23 19.25 1.10 3.53
CA VAL A 23 18.33 1.59 2.48
C VAL A 23 19.03 1.72 1.12
N GLN A 24 20.29 2.15 1.09
CA GLN A 24 21.00 2.42 -0.17
C GLN A 24 21.60 1.17 -0.81
N HIS A 25 22.03 0.20 0.00
CA HIS A 25 22.86 -0.91 -0.49
C HIS A 25 22.21 -2.28 -0.36
N TYR A 26 21.22 -2.44 0.53
CA TYR A 26 20.55 -3.72 0.68
C TYR A 26 19.71 -4.04 -0.56
N ARG A 27 19.90 -5.24 -1.11
CA ARG A 27 19.06 -5.79 -2.16
C ARG A 27 18.20 -6.90 -1.59
N VAL A 28 16.89 -6.78 -1.75
CA VAL A 28 15.95 -7.83 -1.36
C VAL A 28 16.02 -8.97 -2.38
N ASP A 29 16.34 -10.18 -1.93
CA ASP A 29 16.43 -11.40 -2.75
C ASP A 29 15.37 -12.45 -2.38
N SER A 30 14.52 -12.15 -1.40
CA SER A 30 13.46 -13.06 -0.92
C SER A 30 12.21 -12.96 -1.79
N ALA A 31 11.96 -13.98 -2.60
CA ALA A 31 10.73 -14.11 -3.39
C ALA A 31 9.47 -14.03 -2.51
N LEU A 32 9.50 -14.67 -1.33
CA LEU A 32 8.38 -14.61 -0.37
C LEU A 32 8.13 -13.19 0.15
N ALA A 33 9.19 -12.40 0.36
CA ALA A 33 9.06 -11.02 0.80
C ALA A 33 8.43 -10.15 -0.29
N LEU A 34 8.88 -10.29 -1.54
CA LEU A 34 8.32 -9.55 -2.69
C LEU A 34 6.86 -9.94 -2.94
N GLU A 35 6.54 -11.23 -2.91
CA GLU A 35 5.17 -11.73 -3.06
C GLU A 35 4.26 -11.19 -1.94
N THR A 36 4.72 -11.23 -0.69
CA THR A 36 3.96 -10.70 0.45
C THR A 36 3.78 -9.19 0.35
N ALA A 37 4.80 -8.45 -0.10
CA ALA A 37 4.74 -7.01 -0.31
C ALA A 37 3.69 -6.63 -1.37
N ARG A 38 3.58 -7.42 -2.45
CA ARG A 38 2.53 -7.24 -3.46
C ARG A 38 1.12 -7.40 -2.87
N TYR A 39 0.91 -8.40 -2.02
CA TYR A 39 -0.38 -8.55 -1.33
C TYR A 39 -0.67 -7.39 -0.35
N CYS A 40 0.36 -6.87 0.33
CA CYS A 40 0.24 -5.69 1.18
C CYS A 40 -0.13 -4.43 0.37
N LEU A 41 0.42 -4.27 -0.83
CA LEU A 41 0.04 -3.19 -1.75
C LEU A 41 -1.45 -3.28 -2.14
N LEU A 42 -1.91 -4.47 -2.53
CA LEU A 42 -3.31 -4.70 -2.88
C LEU A 42 -4.28 -4.38 -1.73
N ASP A 43 -3.95 -4.79 -0.50
CA ASP A 43 -4.76 -4.48 0.68
C ASP A 43 -4.76 -2.98 0.99
N THR A 44 -3.60 -2.33 0.89
CA THR A 44 -3.45 -0.88 1.11
C THR A 44 -4.30 -0.07 0.13
N LEU A 45 -4.24 -0.41 -1.15
CA LEU A 45 -5.05 0.23 -2.18
C LEU A 45 -6.54 -0.07 -1.99
N GLY A 46 -6.88 -1.32 -1.69
CA GLY A 46 -8.27 -1.72 -1.42
C GLY A 46 -8.89 -0.95 -0.25
N CYS A 47 -8.18 -0.86 0.87
CA CYS A 47 -8.61 -0.10 2.05
C CYS A 47 -8.63 1.41 1.78
N GLY A 48 -7.63 1.95 1.07
CA GLY A 48 -7.59 3.37 0.71
C GLY A 48 -8.76 3.79 -0.17
N LEU A 49 -9.09 3.00 -1.19
CA LEU A 49 -10.26 3.22 -2.05
C LEU A 49 -11.58 3.09 -1.29
N GLN A 50 -11.66 2.15 -0.34
CA GLN A 50 -12.82 2.02 0.53
C GLN A 50 -13.02 3.25 1.43
N ALA A 51 -11.92 3.81 1.95
CA ALA A 51 -11.96 5.00 2.79
C ALA A 51 -12.50 6.25 2.05
N LEU A 52 -12.35 6.31 0.72
CA LEU A 52 -12.93 7.37 -0.11
C LEU A 52 -14.46 7.36 -0.18
N SER A 53 -15.11 6.27 0.24
CA SER A 53 -16.56 6.22 0.39
C SER A 53 -17.04 6.76 1.74
N CYS A 54 -16.13 7.08 2.67
CA CYS A 54 -16.50 7.64 3.97
C CYS A 54 -16.27 9.17 4.00
N PRO A 55 -17.35 9.98 4.12
CA PRO A 55 -17.27 11.43 4.09
C PRO A 55 -16.45 12.06 5.22
N ALA A 56 -16.19 11.34 6.31
CA ALA A 56 -15.35 11.82 7.41
C ALA A 56 -13.86 11.83 7.05
N TYR A 57 -13.39 10.86 6.27
CA TYR A 57 -11.98 10.74 5.86
C TYR A 57 -11.67 11.58 4.61
N THR A 58 -12.61 11.70 3.67
CA THR A 58 -12.41 12.50 2.45
C THR A 58 -12.27 14.00 2.71
N LYS A 59 -12.83 14.51 3.82
CA LYS A 59 -12.65 15.91 4.27
C LYS A 59 -11.19 16.29 4.53
N LEU A 60 -10.32 15.31 4.82
CA LEU A 60 -8.90 15.51 5.06
C LEU A 60 -8.07 15.52 3.76
N LEU A 61 -8.64 15.07 2.64
CA LEU A 61 -7.93 14.82 1.37
C LEU A 61 -8.08 15.95 0.34
N GLY A 62 -8.70 17.07 0.70
CA GLY A 62 -9.08 18.13 -0.25
C GLY A 62 -10.34 17.77 -1.04
N ARG A 63 -10.81 18.66 -1.94
CA ARG A 63 -12.14 18.55 -2.58
C ARG A 63 -12.26 17.31 -3.47
N LEU A 64 -12.76 16.23 -2.89
CA LEU A 64 -13.20 15.01 -3.56
C LEU A 64 -14.68 14.81 -3.17
N GLU A 65 -15.58 14.87 -4.16
CA GLU A 65 -17.01 14.65 -3.97
C GLU A 65 -17.24 13.17 -3.60
N ALA A 66 -17.71 12.91 -2.38
CA ALA A 66 -17.96 11.55 -1.89
C ALA A 66 -19.37 11.10 -2.30
N THR A 67 -19.47 9.93 -2.94
CA THR A 67 -20.72 9.25 -3.25
C THR A 67 -21.05 8.19 -2.19
N ASP A 68 -22.34 7.89 -2.08
CA ASP A 68 -23.05 7.29 -0.93
C ASP A 68 -22.49 5.97 -0.37
N TYR A 69 -22.73 5.80 0.94
CA TYR A 69 -22.15 4.80 1.84
C TYR A 69 -23.24 3.86 2.36
N GLU A 70 -23.05 2.56 2.19
CA GLU A 70 -23.72 1.53 2.98
C GLU A 70 -22.70 0.51 3.50
N ASP A 71 -22.94 0.07 4.74
CA ASP A 71 -22.03 -0.56 5.68
C ASP A 71 -21.52 -1.95 5.27
N GLU A 72 -20.18 -2.10 5.24
CA GLU A 72 -19.51 -3.41 5.19
C GLU A 72 -18.23 -3.53 6.05
N VAL A 73 -18.01 -2.60 6.99
CA VAL A 73 -16.75 -2.55 7.77
C VAL A 73 -16.70 -3.55 8.94
N ALA A 74 -17.82 -4.19 9.32
CA ALA A 74 -17.91 -5.00 10.55
C ALA A 74 -17.76 -6.53 10.38
N ARG A 75 -17.63 -7.08 9.17
CA ARG A 75 -17.63 -8.55 8.95
C ARG A 75 -16.22 -9.17 8.83
N ASN A 76 -15.40 -9.15 9.90
CA ASN A 76 -14.59 -10.29 10.37
C ASN A 76 -13.55 -9.90 11.43
N ALA A 77 -13.97 -9.66 12.68
CA ALA A 77 -13.07 -9.44 13.80
C ALA A 77 -12.47 -10.74 14.39
N ARG A 78 -12.84 -11.93 13.88
CA ARG A 78 -12.47 -13.22 14.52
C ARG A 78 -11.34 -13.99 13.86
N ASN A 79 -10.77 -13.52 12.76
CA ASN A 79 -9.61 -14.15 12.15
C ASN A 79 -8.95 -13.23 11.10
N PRO A 80 -7.94 -12.40 11.45
CA PRO A 80 -7.39 -11.39 10.55
C PRO A 80 -6.84 -12.08 9.29
N ILE A 81 -7.37 -11.69 8.14
CA ILE A 81 -7.07 -12.26 6.81
C ILE A 81 -5.56 -12.21 6.49
N GLY A 82 -4.80 -11.35 7.18
CA GLY A 82 -3.34 -11.25 7.06
C GLY A 82 -2.52 -12.31 7.80
N HIS A 83 -3.12 -13.23 8.56
CA HIS A 83 -2.34 -14.26 9.27
C HIS A 83 -1.66 -15.23 8.28
N PRO A 84 -0.34 -15.50 8.39
CA PRO A 84 0.40 -16.31 7.40
C PRO A 84 -0.23 -17.68 7.10
N ARG A 85 -0.73 -18.37 8.13
CA ARG A 85 -1.36 -19.71 8.02
C ARG A 85 -2.68 -19.74 7.25
N ARG A 86 -3.27 -18.57 6.97
CA ARG A 86 -4.55 -18.46 6.27
C ARG A 86 -4.42 -17.76 4.93
N ARG A 87 -3.20 -17.55 4.43
CA ARG A 87 -2.97 -16.91 3.13
C ARG A 87 -3.71 -17.63 2.00
N ALA A 88 -3.75 -18.97 2.02
CA ALA A 88 -4.50 -19.75 1.03
C ALA A 88 -5.99 -19.37 0.97
N ASP A 89 -6.62 -19.18 2.12
CA ASP A 89 -8.04 -18.80 2.22
C ASP A 89 -8.25 -17.28 2.12
N GLY A 90 -7.25 -16.51 2.52
CA GLY A 90 -7.32 -15.06 2.69
C GLY A 90 -6.99 -14.26 1.44
N ILE A 91 -6.06 -14.75 0.60
CA ILE A 91 -5.68 -14.10 -0.65
C ILE A 91 -6.88 -13.96 -1.60
N PRO A 92 -7.74 -14.98 -1.82
CA PRO A 92 -8.93 -14.83 -2.66
C PRO A 92 -9.85 -13.71 -2.16
N LEU A 93 -10.12 -13.66 -0.85
CA LEU A 93 -10.98 -12.65 -0.23
C LEU A 93 -10.40 -11.24 -0.36
N LEU A 94 -9.07 -11.11 -0.27
CA LEU A 94 -8.36 -9.85 -0.48
C LEU A 94 -8.48 -9.37 -1.93
N VAL A 95 -8.32 -10.28 -2.89
CA VAL A 95 -8.47 -9.97 -4.33
C VAL A 95 -9.91 -9.56 -4.64
N ASP A 96 -10.90 -10.24 -4.08
CA ASP A 96 -12.32 -9.91 -4.25
C ASP A 96 -12.64 -8.53 -3.68
N LYS A 97 -12.16 -8.24 -2.47
CA LYS A 97 -12.28 -6.92 -1.85
C LYS A 97 -11.62 -5.84 -2.70
N PHE A 98 -10.44 -6.09 -3.26
CA PHE A 98 -9.75 -5.15 -4.13
C PHE A 98 -10.56 -4.84 -5.40
N ARG A 99 -11.06 -5.88 -6.09
CA ARG A 99 -11.92 -5.75 -7.28
C ARG A 99 -13.21 -4.98 -6.98
N ALA A 100 -13.87 -5.31 -5.87
CA ALA A 100 -15.10 -4.64 -5.45
C ALA A 100 -14.87 -3.15 -5.17
N ASN A 101 -13.75 -2.78 -4.55
CA ASN A 101 -13.42 -1.38 -4.28
C ASN A 101 -13.06 -0.60 -5.56
N LEU A 102 -12.34 -1.20 -6.50
CA LEU A 102 -12.08 -0.58 -7.81
C LEU A 102 -13.37 -0.31 -8.59
N ALA A 103 -14.30 -1.26 -8.58
CA ALA A 103 -15.57 -1.17 -9.30
C ALA A 103 -16.43 0.02 -8.86
N ARG A 104 -16.24 0.54 -7.65
CA ARG A 104 -16.97 1.71 -7.16
C ARG A 104 -16.56 3.01 -7.87
N ARG A 105 -15.37 3.05 -8.49
CA ARG A 105 -14.74 4.31 -8.95
C ARG A 105 -14.25 4.28 -10.38
N PHE A 106 -13.86 3.12 -10.90
CA PHE A 106 -13.28 3.00 -12.22
C PHE A 106 -14.21 2.24 -13.17
N ALA A 107 -14.27 2.70 -14.43
CA ALA A 107 -14.95 1.97 -15.49
C ALA A 107 -14.31 0.59 -15.72
N ASP A 108 -15.07 -0.38 -16.23
CA ASP A 108 -14.64 -1.77 -16.37
C ASP A 108 -13.29 -1.94 -17.07
N LYS A 109 -13.06 -1.17 -18.14
CA LYS A 109 -11.81 -1.18 -18.90
C LYS A 109 -10.61 -0.83 -18.00
N GLN A 110 -10.76 0.20 -17.18
CA GLN A 110 -9.71 0.71 -16.32
C GLN A 110 -9.52 -0.18 -15.09
N ARG A 111 -10.61 -0.65 -14.47
CA ARG A 111 -10.59 -1.65 -13.40
C ARG A 111 -9.83 -2.90 -13.81
N ASN A 112 -10.15 -3.46 -14.97
CA ASN A 112 -9.53 -4.70 -15.43
C ASN A 112 -8.04 -4.48 -15.73
N ALA A 113 -7.66 -3.35 -16.32
CA ALA A 113 -6.27 -3.00 -16.52
C ALA A 113 -5.48 -2.92 -15.20
N ILE A 114 -6.03 -2.26 -14.17
CA ILE A 114 -5.40 -2.16 -12.85
C ILE A 114 -5.24 -3.55 -12.22
N VAL A 115 -6.29 -4.36 -12.25
CA VAL A 115 -6.28 -5.71 -11.70
C VAL A 115 -5.25 -6.60 -12.40
N ASP A 116 -5.23 -6.58 -13.73
CA ASP A 116 -4.36 -7.45 -14.54
C ASP A 116 -2.89 -7.16 -14.25
N VAL A 117 -2.52 -5.88 -14.10
CA VAL A 117 -1.15 -5.50 -13.72
C VAL A 117 -0.86 -5.88 -12.26
N SER A 118 -1.81 -5.66 -11.34
CA SER A 118 -1.55 -5.86 -9.91
C SER A 118 -1.47 -7.34 -9.49
N LEU A 119 -2.07 -8.23 -10.28
CA LEU A 119 -2.04 -9.68 -10.05
C LEU A 119 -0.90 -10.40 -10.78
N ASP A 120 -0.21 -9.74 -11.70
CA ASP A 120 0.95 -10.27 -12.43
C ASP A 120 2.26 -9.76 -11.81
N PRO A 121 3.00 -10.59 -11.07
CA PRO A 121 4.24 -10.17 -10.40
C PRO A 121 5.29 -9.66 -11.38
N ALA A 122 5.49 -10.35 -12.50
CA ALA A 122 6.54 -9.99 -13.46
C ALA A 122 6.25 -8.64 -14.11
N ARG A 123 4.98 -8.41 -14.47
CA ARG A 123 4.54 -7.16 -15.07
C ARG A 123 4.57 -5.99 -14.09
N LEU A 124 4.23 -6.23 -12.82
CA LEU A 124 4.26 -5.21 -11.77
C LEU A 124 5.69 -4.82 -11.40
N GLU A 125 6.61 -5.78 -11.28
CA GLU A 125 8.02 -5.55 -10.96
C GLU A 125 8.77 -4.83 -12.09
N ALA A 126 8.41 -5.11 -13.34
CA ALA A 126 8.97 -4.43 -14.51
C ALA A 126 8.38 -3.04 -14.75
N MET A 127 7.33 -2.65 -14.02
CA MET A 127 6.62 -1.39 -14.27
C MET A 127 7.43 -0.20 -13.74
N PRO A 128 7.71 0.82 -14.56
CA PRO A 128 8.27 2.08 -14.07
C PRO A 128 7.31 2.74 -13.07
N SER A 129 7.86 3.35 -12.00
CA SER A 129 7.06 4.04 -10.98
C SER A 129 6.12 5.12 -11.55
N THR A 130 6.47 5.70 -12.71
CA THR A 130 5.65 6.71 -13.41
C THR A 130 4.42 6.12 -14.12
N SER A 131 4.43 4.82 -14.46
CA SER A 131 3.40 4.20 -15.31
C SER A 131 2.13 3.79 -14.56
N MET A 132 2.17 3.75 -13.21
CA MET A 132 0.98 3.47 -12.40
C MET A 132 -0.09 4.56 -12.55
N SER A 133 0.34 5.79 -12.86
CA SER A 133 -0.54 6.93 -13.14
C SER A 133 -1.32 6.80 -14.46
N ILE A 134 -0.96 5.85 -15.34
CA ILE A 134 -1.64 5.63 -16.63
C ILE A 134 -2.86 4.70 -16.45
N CYS A 135 -2.91 3.96 -15.34
CA CYS A 135 -4.02 3.06 -15.02
C CYS A 135 -5.07 3.69 -14.08
N THR A 136 -4.80 4.85 -13.46
CA THR A 136 -5.72 5.63 -12.59
C THR A 136 -6.15 6.93 -13.24
#